data_AF-A0AAD6YB72-F1
#
_entry.id   AF-A0AAD6YB72-F1
#
_cell.length_a   1.000
_cell.length_b   1.000
_cell.length_c   1.000
_cell.angle_alpha   90.00
_cell.angle_beta   90.00
_cell.angle_gamma   90.00
#
_symmetry.space_group_name_H-M   'P 1'
#
loop_
_entity.id
_entity.type
_entity.pdbx_description
1 polymer ?
#
loop_
_entity_poly.entity_id
_entity_poly.type
_entity_poly.pdbx_seq_one_letter_code
_entity_poly.pdbx_strand_id
1 'polypeptide(L)' 'MFAGHETTAHTLAATFGFLAINEEIQEEIVQHILEVVGTDREPQFEDYAKLDKVLAVFYEAARMFRKLKSTIM' A
#
# COMPACT_ATOMS: atom_id res chain seq x y z
N MET A 1 -15.78 -17.59 1.02
CA MET A 1 -14.83 -16.56 0.53
C MET A 1 -14.06 -15.96 1.70
N PHE A 2 -13.15 -16.70 2.35
CA PHE A 2 -12.48 -16.25 3.59
C PHE A 2 -10.99 -15.90 3.42
N ALA A 3 -10.26 -16.59 2.54
CA ALA A 3 -8.80 -16.47 2.47
C ALA A 3 -8.31 -15.09 1.97
N GLY A 4 -8.94 -14.53 0.94
CA GLY A 4 -8.52 -13.24 0.36
C GLY A 4 -9.02 -12.01 1.11
N HIS A 5 -10.22 -12.09 1.69
CA HIS A 5 -10.83 -10.93 2.35
C HIS A 5 -10.09 -10.56 3.64
N GLU A 6 -9.78 -11.58 4.47
CA GLU A 6 -9.01 -11.38 5.69
C GLU A 6 -7.57 -10.94 5.38
N THR A 7 -6.88 -11.58 4.45
CA THR A 7 -5.46 -11.27 4.19
C THR A 7 -5.26 -9.91 3.51
N THR A 8 -6.12 -9.55 2.56
CA THR A 8 -6.07 -8.23 1.90
C THR A 8 -6.45 -7.12 2.87
N ALA A 9 -7.52 -7.30 3.66
CA ALA A 9 -7.93 -6.29 4.64
C ALA A 9 -6.82 -6.04 5.68
N HIS A 10 -6.18 -7.10 6.20
CA HIS A 10 -5.06 -6.95 7.13
C HIS A 10 -3.84 -6.26 6.50
N THR A 11 -3.52 -6.59 5.24
CA THR A 11 -2.39 -5.96 4.54
C THR A 11 -2.64 -4.47 4.29
N LEU A 12 -3.86 -4.12 3.87
CA LEU A 12 -4.25 -2.71 3.68
C LEU A 12 -4.27 -1.95 5.00
N ALA A 13 -4.84 -2.52 6.06
CA ALA A 13 -4.84 -1.91 7.39
C ALA A 13 -3.42 -1.66 7.90
N ALA A 14 -2.53 -2.64 7.76
CA ALA A 14 -1.12 -2.48 8.11
C ALA A 14 -0.43 -1.40 7.26
N THR A 15 -0.70 -1.39 5.96
CA THR A 15 -0.17 -0.37 5.04
C THR A 15 -0.57 1.03 5.47
N PHE A 16 -1.86 1.26 5.72
CA PHE A 16 -2.33 2.57 6.19
C PHE A 16 -1.77 2.93 7.57
N GLY A 17 -1.64 1.96 8.47
CA GLY A 17 -0.98 2.17 9.76
C GLY A 17 0.48 2.62 9.63
N PHE A 18 1.24 2.01 8.70
CA PHE A 18 2.62 2.41 8.43
C PHE A 18 2.70 3.77 7.74
N LEU A 19 1.83 4.05 6.77
CA LEU A 19 1.79 5.36 6.10
C LEU A 19 1.44 6.49 7.09
N ALA A 20 0.51 6.24 8.02
CA ALA A 20 0.11 7.23 9.02
C ALA A 20 1.23 7.64 9.98
N ILE A 21 2.27 6.81 10.17
CA ILE A 21 3.43 7.12 11.02
C ILE A 21 4.69 7.46 10.22
N ASN A 22 4.64 7.38 8.88
CA ASN A 22 5.73 7.73 7.97
C ASN A 22 5.24 8.77 6.95
N GLU A 23 4.99 9.99 7.42
CA GLU A 23 4.39 11.08 6.64
C GLU A 23 5.19 11.40 5.35
N GLU A 24 6.51 11.33 5.39
CA GLU A 24 7.38 11.52 4.21
C GLU A 24 7.08 10.50 3.10
N ILE A 25 6.91 9.22 3.48
CA ILE A 25 6.57 8.15 2.53
C ILE A 25 5.13 8.32 2.04
N GLN A 26 4.21 8.72 2.92
CA GLN A 26 2.84 9.02 2.51
C GLN A 26 2.80 10.11 1.44
N GLU A 27 3.53 11.20 1.64
CA GLU A 27 3.60 12.31 0.68
C GLU A 27 4.23 11.85 -0.63
N GLU A 28 5.33 11.10 -0.59
CA GLU A 28 5.96 10.52 -1.78
C GLU A 28 4.98 9.66 -2.61
N ILE A 29 4.18 8.83 -1.94
CA ILE A 29 3.20 7.97 -2.60
C ILE A 29 2.04 8.77 -3.20
N VAL A 30 1.56 9.80 -2.50
CA VAL A 30 0.51 10.68 -3.04
C VAL A 30 1.01 11.40 -4.28
N GLN A 31 2.21 11.98 -4.25
CA GLN A 31 2.79 12.64 -5.42
C GLN A 31 2.97 11.67 -6.58
N HIS A 32 3.47 10.45 -6.31
CA HIS A 32 3.62 9.41 -7.34
C HIS A 32 2.28 9.05 -8.00
N ILE A 33 1.21 8.91 -7.21
CA ILE A 33 -0.14 8.64 -7.75
C ILE A 33 -0.60 9.80 -8.65
N LEU A 34 -0.40 11.04 -8.22
CA LEU A 34 -0.77 12.23 -8.97
C LEU A 34 0.03 12.35 -10.28
N GLU A 35 1.32 12.01 -10.27
CA GLU A 35 2.18 12.02 -11.46
C GLU A 35 1.74 10.95 -12.49
N VAL A 36 1.36 9.76 -12.02
CA VAL A 36 0.99 8.63 -12.90
C VAL A 36 -0.45 8.76 -13.42
N VAL A 37 -1.39 9.10 -12.55
CA VAL A 37 -2.83 9.08 -12.85
C VAL A 37 -3.34 10.47 -13.27
N GLY A 38 -2.80 11.53 -12.68
CA GLY A 38 -3.35 12.89 -12.77
C GLY A 38 -4.51 13.13 -11.80
N THR A 39 -5.01 14.36 -11.77
CA THR A 39 -6.10 14.79 -10.87
C THR A 39 -7.49 14.66 -11.48
N ASP A 40 -7.58 14.48 -12.80
CA ASP A 40 -8.83 14.71 -13.54
C ASP A 40 -9.52 13.40 -13.97
N ARG A 41 -9.01 12.26 -13.53
CA ARG A 41 -9.53 10.93 -13.90
C ARG A 41 -9.24 9.88 -12.84
N GLU A 42 -9.99 8.79 -12.90
CA GLU A 42 -9.73 7.57 -12.14
C GLU A 42 -8.59 6.73 -12.77
N PRO A 43 -7.85 5.94 -11.96
CA PRO A 43 -6.83 5.01 -12.46
C PRO A 43 -7.42 4.00 -13.46
N GLN A 44 -6.68 3.72 -14.54
CA GLN A 44 -7.02 2.71 -15.55
C GLN A 44 -6.04 1.53 -15.46
N PHE A 45 -6.36 0.41 -16.12
CA PHE A 45 -5.55 -0.82 -16.03
C PHE A 45 -4.10 -0.61 -16.49
N GLU A 46 -3.90 0.26 -17.47
CA GLU A 46 -2.59 0.60 -18.04
C GLU A 46 -1.70 1.39 -17.08
N ASP A 47 -2.28 2.05 -16.07
CA ASP A 47 -1.53 2.81 -15.06
C ASP A 47 -0.91 1.91 -14.00
N TYR A 48 -1.49 0.73 -13.76
CA TYR A 48 -1.05 -0.16 -12.68
C TYR A 48 0.43 -0.53 -12.78
N ALA A 49 0.93 -0.75 -14.00
CA ALA A 49 2.34 -1.07 -14.22
C ALA A 49 3.29 0.08 -13.83
N LYS A 50 2.78 1.31 -13.75
CA LYS A 50 3.54 2.52 -13.38
C LYS A 50 3.38 2.90 -11.90
N LEU A 51 2.44 2.29 -11.18
CA LEU A 51 2.24 2.48 -9.73
C LEU A 51 3.21 1.59 -8.92
N ASP A 52 4.47 1.53 -9.32
CA ASP A 52 5.51 0.68 -8.73
C ASP A 52 5.81 1.04 -7.28
N LYS A 53 5.84 2.33 -6.93
CA LYS A 53 6.02 2.77 -5.53
C LYS A 53 4.85 2.37 -4.63
N VAL A 54 3.61 2.45 -5.13
CA VAL A 54 2.42 1.98 -4.40
C VAL A 54 2.53 0.48 -4.12
N LEU A 55 2.93 -0.29 -5.13
CA LEU A 55 3.16 -1.73 -4.98
C LEU A 55 4.28 -2.04 -3.98
N ALA A 56 5.38 -1.27 -4.00
CA ALA A 56 6.48 -1.42 -3.06
C ALA A 56 6.02 -1.22 -1.60
N VAL A 57 5.16 -0.24 -1.34
CA VAL A 57 4.60 0.00 0.00
C VAL A 57 3.73 -1.16 0.47
N PHE A 58 2.91 -1.75 -0.41
CA PHE A 58 2.17 -2.97 -0.05
C PHE A 58 3.09 -4.15 0.29
N TYR A 59 4.17 -4.34 -0.46
CA TYR A 59 5.14 -5.39 -0.17
C TYR A 59 5.89 -5.16 1.13
N GLU A 60 6.29 -3.93 1.43
CA GLU A 60 6.96 -3.60 2.68
C GLU A 60 6.03 -3.77 3.88
N ALA A 61 4.77 -3.31 3.77
CA ALA A 61 3.77 -3.54 4.79
C ALA A 61 3.54 -5.04 5.03
N ALA A 62 3.44 -5.86 3.98
CA ALA A 62 3.30 -7.31 4.11
C ALA A 62 4.54 -7.96 4.76
N ARG A 63 5.75 -7.52 4.39
CA ARG A 63 7.02 -8.00 4.97
C ARG A 63 7.10 -7.69 6.46
N MET A 64 6.68 -6.49 6.86
CA MET A 64 6.69 -6.04 8.25
C MET A 64 5.58 -6.69 9.07
N PHE A 65 4.37 -6.84 8.51
CA PHE A 65 3.24 -7.46 9.20
C PHE A 65 3.51 -8.92 9.56
N ARG A 66 4.22 -9.67 8.69
CA ARG A 66 4.71 -11.02 9.02
C ARG A 66 5.64 -11.03 10.24
N LYS A 67 6.51 -10.03 10.38
CA LYS A 67 7.37 -9.88 11.56
C LYS A 67 6.57 -9.52 12.80
N LEU A 68 5.60 -8.59 12.67
CA LEU A 68 4.77 -8.13 13.77
C LEU A 68 3.99 -9.28 14.43
N LYS A 69 3.34 -10.15 13.64
CA LYS A 69 2.63 -11.32 14.18
C LYS A 69 3.54 -12.36 14.85
N SER A 70 4.79 -12.48 14.42
CA SER A 70 5.75 -13.43 15.01
C SER A 70 6.38 -12.93 16.31
N THR A 71 6.32 -11.63 16.61
CA THR A 71 6.89 -11.05 17.84
C THR A 71 5.87 -10.95 18.98
N ILE A 72 4.58 -11.01 18.66
CA ILE A 72 3.46 -10.88 19.62
C ILE A 72 2.81 -12.26 19.90
N MET A 73 3.45 -13.36 19.50
CA MET A 73 3.03 -14.74 19.74
C MET A 73 4.21 -15.54 20.28
#